data_AF-A0A497CFA4-F1
#
_entry.id   AF-A0A497CFA4-F1
#
_cell.length_a   1.000
_cell.length_b   1.000
_cell.length_c   1.000
_cell.angle_alpha   90.00
_cell.angle_beta   90.00
_cell.angle_gamma   90.00
#
_symmetry.space_group_name_H-M   'P 1'
#
loop_
_entity.id
_entity.type
_entity.pdbx_description
1 polymer ?
#
loop_
_entity_poly.entity_id
_entity_poly.type
_entity_poly.pdbx_seq_one_letter_code
_entity_poly.pdbx_strand_id
1 'polypeptide(L)'
;MINQLRLFIRLMKDERVSPLLKLLPFLSLGYLLLFPDLLPGPLDDAGIIALLMGIFLAFVPQDIIEEYKKIQKSEDDVVEGNFRDL
;
A
#
# COMPACT_ATOMS: atom_id res chain seq x y z
N MET A 1 8.79 7.09 -5.61
CA MET A 1 7.47 6.91 -4.95
C MET A 1 6.65 5.73 -5.47
N ILE A 2 6.83 5.27 -6.72
CA ILE A 2 6.03 4.18 -7.34
C ILE A 2 6.10 2.83 -6.59
N ASN A 3 7.18 2.58 -5.85
CA ASN A 3 7.45 1.28 -5.22
C ASN A 3 6.51 0.95 -4.04
N GLN A 4 6.09 1.96 -3.27
CA GLN A 4 5.24 1.79 -2.09
C GLN A 4 3.85 1.28 -2.47
N LEU A 5 3.28 1.77 -3.57
CA LEU A 5 1.96 1.36 -4.06
C LEU A 5 1.96 -0.10 -4.55
N ARG A 6 3.00 -0.52 -5.27
CA ARG A 6 3.14 -1.92 -5.73
C ARG A 6 3.29 -2.88 -4.55
N LEU A 7 4.02 -2.47 -3.52
CA LEU A 7 4.16 -3.23 -2.27
C LEU A 7 2.80 -3.35 -1.57
N PHE A 8 2.08 -2.24 -1.41
CA PHE A 8 0.75 -2.20 -0.81
C PHE A 8 -0.24 -3.14 -1.52
N ILE A 9 -0.30 -3.11 -2.86
CA ILE A 9 -1.18 -3.99 -3.63
C ILE A 9 -0.82 -5.47 -3.45
N ARG A 10 0.47 -5.81 -3.36
CA ARG A 10 0.92 -7.19 -3.11
C ARG A 10 0.55 -7.65 -1.69
N LEU A 11 0.78 -6.81 -0.68
CA LEU A 11 0.37 -7.09 0.69
C LEU A 11 -1.15 -7.24 0.85
N MET A 12 -1.95 -6.46 0.11
CA MET A 12 -3.41 -6.60 0.12
C MET A 12 -3.87 -7.97 -0.40
N LYS A 13 -3.12 -8.59 -1.31
CA LYS A 13 -3.40 -9.93 -1.84
C LYS A 13 -2.87 -11.07 -0.97
N ASP A 14 -1.96 -10.79 -0.05
CA ASP A 14 -1.38 -11.81 0.83
C ASP A 14 -2.39 -12.28 1.88
N GLU A 15 -2.54 -13.60 2.05
CA GLU A 15 -3.45 -14.24 3.00
C GLU A 15 -2.96 -14.11 4.45
N ARG A 16 -1.66 -13.90 4.66
CA ARG A 16 -1.05 -13.71 5.98
C ARG A 16 -1.40 -12.35 6.59
N VAL A 17 -1.82 -11.40 5.76
CA VAL A 17 -2.28 -10.09 6.24
C VAL A 17 -3.70 -10.24 6.78
N SER A 18 -3.87 -9.93 8.06
CA SER A 18 -5.14 -10.05 8.76
C SER A 18 -6.27 -9.35 8.00
N PRO A 19 -7.47 -9.96 7.85
CA PRO A 19 -8.60 -9.33 7.17
C PRO A 19 -9.00 -7.95 7.74
N LEU A 20 -8.77 -7.75 9.05
CA LEU A 20 -8.97 -6.47 9.74
C LEU A 20 -8.07 -5.35 9.20
N LEU A 21 -6.83 -5.67 8.82
CA LEU A 21 -5.91 -4.72 8.18
C LEU A 21 -6.39 -4.35 6.79
N LYS A 22 -6.95 -5.31 6.05
CA LYS A 22 -7.52 -5.07 4.72
C LYS A 22 -8.77 -4.19 4.80
N LEU A 23 -9.50 -4.23 5.91
CA LEU A 23 -10.66 -3.37 6.16
C LEU A 23 -10.30 -1.88 6.30
N LEU A 24 -9.09 -1.51 6.75
CA LEU A 24 -8.67 -0.11 6.89
C LEU A 24 -8.79 0.71 5.60
N PRO A 25 -8.22 0.29 4.45
CA PRO A 25 -8.39 1.02 3.20
C PRO A 25 -9.84 1.03 2.71
N PHE A 26 -10.63 -0.02 2.96
CA PHE A 26 -12.07 0.00 2.63
C PHE A 26 -12.87 0.94 3.53
N LEU A 27 -12.49 1.06 4.81
CA LEU A 27 -13.06 2.02 5.75
C LEU A 27 -12.73 3.46 5.35
N SER A 28 -11.51 3.73 4.84
CA SER A 28 -11.18 5.07 4.31
C SER A 28 -12.03 5.41 3.09
N LEU A 29 -12.19 4.47 2.15
CA LEU A 29 -13.07 4.65 1.00
C LEU A 29 -14.54 4.81 1.42
N GLY A 30 -15.01 4.01 2.37
CA GLY A 30 -16.37 4.09 2.90
C GLY A 30 -16.64 5.41 3.61
N TYR A 31 -15.67 5.91 4.38
CA TYR A 31 -15.74 7.23 5.03
C TYR A 31 -15.86 8.36 3.99
N LEU A 32 -14.99 8.35 2.97
CA LEU A 32 -15.04 9.34 1.88
C LEU A 32 -16.35 9.27 1.07
N LEU A 33 -16.93 8.08 0.91
CA LEU A 33 -18.16 7.87 0.15
C LEU A 33 -19.43 8.23 0.93
N LEU A 34 -19.47 7.93 2.25
CA LEU A 34 -20.62 8.16 3.11
C LEU A 34 -20.72 9.61 3.60
N PHE A 35 -19.58 10.30 3.71
CA PHE A 35 -19.49 11.62 4.32
C PHE A 35 -18.67 12.61 3.48
N PRO A 36 -19.06 12.88 2.22
CA PRO A 36 -18.32 13.78 1.34
C PRO A 36 -18.26 15.23 1.86
N ASP A 37 -19.19 15.62 2.74
CA ASP A 37 -19.31 17.00 3.27
C ASP A 37 -18.92 17.14 4.75
N LEU A 38 -18.43 16.07 5.42
CA LEU A 38 -18.24 16.09 6.88
C LEU A 38 -16.99 16.88 7.31
N LEU A 39 -16.02 17.08 6.43
CA LEU A 39 -14.77 17.78 6.74
C LEU A 39 -14.39 18.76 5.61
N PRO A 40 -14.50 20.08 5.83
CA PRO A 40 -14.12 21.06 4.83
C PRO A 40 -12.60 21.28 4.79
N GLY A 41 -11.92 20.74 3.77
CA GLY A 41 -10.57 21.16 3.38
C GLY A 41 -9.66 20.02 2.85
N PRO A 42 -8.76 20.30 1.88
CA PRO A 42 -7.91 19.28 1.26
C PRO A 42 -6.86 18.67 2.21
N LEU A 43 -6.63 19.30 3.37
CA LEU A 43 -5.73 18.79 4.41
C LEU A 43 -6.34 17.61 5.19
N ASP A 44 -7.67 17.50 5.23
CA ASP A 44 -8.37 16.50 6.04
C ASP A 44 -8.43 15.12 5.36
N ASP A 45 -8.74 15.08 4.05
CA ASP A 45 -8.79 13.82 3.30
C ASP A 45 -7.41 13.17 3.18
N ALA A 46 -6.38 13.98 2.88
CA ALA A 46 -5.00 13.50 2.82
C ALA A 46 -4.48 13.10 4.21
N GLY A 47 -4.91 13.79 5.26
CA GLY A 47 -4.60 13.48 6.65
C GLY A 47 -5.17 12.13 7.08
N ILE A 48 -6.45 11.86 6.76
CA ILE A 48 -7.12 10.59 7.05
C ILE A 48 -6.46 9.44 6.28
N ILE A 49 -6.14 9.63 5.00
CA ILE A 49 -5.43 8.63 4.19
C ILE A 49 -4.04 8.35 4.78
N ALA A 50 -3.27 9.40 5.11
CA ALA A 50 -1.93 9.24 5.69
C ALA A 50 -1.97 8.57 7.08
N LEU A 51 -2.94 8.93 7.92
CA LEU A 51 -3.16 8.34 9.24
C LEU A 51 -3.50 6.85 9.11
N LEU A 52 -4.46 6.50 8.27
CA LEU A 52 -4.87 5.12 8.04
C LEU A 52 -3.75 4.29 7.41
N MET A 53 -2.97 4.88 6.49
CA MET A 53 -1.79 4.25 5.92
C MET A 53 -0.70 4.01 6.99
N GLY A 54 -0.49 4.97 7.90
CA GLY A 54 0.45 4.84 9.02
C GLY A 54 0.04 3.75 10.02
N ILE A 55 -1.25 3.70 10.40
CA ILE A 55 -1.80 2.66 11.26
C ILE A 55 -1.70 1.29 10.58
N PHE A 56 -2.01 1.22 9.29
CA PHE A 56 -1.86 -0.01 8.51
C PHE A 56 -0.41 -0.51 8.54
N LEU A 57 0.56 0.35 8.21
CA LEU A 57 1.98 -0.02 8.26
C LEU A 57 2.43 -0.45 9.67
N ALA A 58 1.93 0.21 10.72
CA ALA A 58 2.27 -0.14 12.10
C ALA A 58 1.72 -1.50 12.54
N PHE A 59 0.60 -1.93 11.97
CA PHE A 59 -0.02 -3.23 12.26
C PHE A 59 0.46 -4.37 11.35
N VAL A 60 1.11 -4.06 10.22
CA VAL A 60 1.70 -5.09 9.36
C VAL A 60 2.99 -5.62 10.02
N PRO A 61 3.14 -6.94 10.20
CA PRO A 61 4.37 -7.55 10.71
C PRO A 61 5.60 -7.16 9.87
N GLN A 62 6.69 -6.78 10.53
CA GLN A 62 7.89 -6.25 9.84
C GLN A 62 8.57 -7.30 8.94
N ASP A 63 8.49 -8.57 9.32
CA ASP A 63 8.98 -9.72 8.54
C ASP A 63 8.35 -9.79 7.15
N ILE A 64 7.03 -9.53 7.05
CA ILE A 64 6.33 -9.49 5.76
C ILE A 64 6.77 -8.26 4.94
N ILE A 65 6.92 -7.10 5.58
CA ILE A 65 7.37 -5.87 4.90
C ILE A 65 8.76 -6.06 4.31
N GLU A 66 9.68 -6.66 5.05
CA GLU A 66 11.05 -6.93 4.61
C GLU A 66 11.10 -7.95 3.47
N GLU A 67 10.28 -9.00 3.54
CA GLU A 67 10.16 -10.00 2.47
C GLU A 67 9.72 -9.35 1.15
N TYR A 68 8.64 -8.56 1.16
CA TYR A 68 8.18 -7.87 -0.05
C TYR A 68 9.15 -6.79 -0.54
N LYS A 69 9.84 -6.08 0.36
CA LYS A 69 10.88 -5.11 -0.03
C LYS A 69 12.05 -5.80 -0.73
N LYS A 70 12.43 -6.99 -0.28
CA LYS A 70 13.48 -7.80 -0.90
C LYS A 70 13.04 -8.29 -2.28
N ILE A 71 11.82 -8.83 -2.41
CA ILE A 71 11.25 -9.25 -3.69
C ILE A 71 11.21 -8.08 -4.68
N GLN A 72 10.74 -6.90 -4.24
CA GLN A 72 10.69 -5.72 -5.09
C GLN A 72 12.06 -5.24 -5.52
N LYS A 73 13.05 -5.22 -4.60
CA LYS A 73 14.41 -4.85 -4.92
C LYS A 73 15.03 -5.80 -5.94
N SER A 74 14.77 -7.11 -5.82
CA SER A 74 15.24 -8.10 -6.80
C SER A 74 14.59 -7.90 -8.17
N GLU A 75 13.31 -7.55 -8.23
CA GLU A 75 12.59 -7.34 -9.50
C GLU A 75 13.01 -6.03 -10.20
N ASP A 76 13.32 -4.98 -9.43
CA ASP A 76 13.85 -3.71 -9.96
C ASP A 76 15.30 -3.87 -10.48
N ASP A 77 16.06 -4.85 -9.97
CA ASP A 77 17.45 -5.15 -10.37
C ASP A 77 17.52 -6.08 -11.61
N VAL A 78 16.41 -6.73 -11.96
CA VAL A 78 16.31 -7.53 -13.19
C VAL A 78 16.03 -6.59 -14.36
N VAL A 79 17.11 -6.04 -14.91
CA VAL A 79 17.07 -5.35 -16.21
C VAL A 79 16.94 -6.41 -17.31
N GLU A 80 15.79 -6.44 -17.98
CA GLU A 80 15.52 -7.33 -19.10
C GLU A 80 16.50 -6.99 -20.24
N GLY A 81 17.58 -7.77 -20.34
CA GLY A 81 18.61 -7.61 -21.36
C GLY A 81 18.05 -8.01 -22.72
N ASN A 82 17.75 -7.04 -23.58
CA ASN A 82 17.41 -7.30 -24.96
C ASN A 82 18.70 -7.63 -25.72
N PHE A 83 18.98 -8.92 -25.91
CA PHE A 83 20.10 -9.36 -26.75
C PHE A 83 19.78 -8.97 -28.19
N ARG A 84 20.50 -7.98 -28.73
CA ARG A 84 20.48 -7.69 -30.17
C ARG A 84 21.27 -8.80 -30.86
N ASP A 85 20.56 -9.72 -31.49
CA ASP A 85 21.15 -10.65 -32.44
C ASP A 85 21.72 -9.84 -33.62
N LEU A 86 23.03 -10.01 -33.83
CA LEU A 86 23.86 -9.35 -34.86
C LEU A 86 23.59 -9.91 -36.26
#